data_AF-A0A9I9DI68-F1
#
_entry.id   AF-A0A9I9DI68-F1
#
_cell.length_a   1.000
_cell.length_b   1.000
_cell.length_c   1.000
_cell.angle_alpha   90.00
_cell.angle_beta   90.00
_cell.angle_gamma   90.00
#
_symmetry.space_group_name_H-M   'P 1'
#
loop_
_entity.id
_entity.type
_entity.pdbx_description
1 polymer ?
#
loop_
_entity_poly.entity_id
_entity_poly.type
_entity_poly.pdbx_seq_one_letter_code
_entity_poly.pdbx_strand_id
1 'polypeptide(L)'
;MASSTLSPATPSQLCASRSALFCPSQALLRKPKNTQMGAKGKEVKISCQATSIPADRVPDMGKRKTMNLLLLGAIGLPTATMLYPYTYFFVPPGTGGAGGGVVAKDALGNDVFADEWLKAHGPGDRTLTQGLKGDPTYLVVEKDKTLATFGINAVCTHLGCVVPWNAAENKFICPCHGSQYNDQGRVVRGPAPLVILLRTFFMLLGQAASTDL
;
A
#
# COMPACT_ATOMS: atom_id res chain seq x y z
N MET A 1 0.27 -34.08 36.83
CA MET A 1 1.51 -34.90 36.85
C MET A 1 2.22 -34.63 35.52
N ALA A 2 3.47 -34.21 35.40
CA ALA A 2 4.58 -34.12 36.34
C ALA A 2 5.37 -32.82 36.08
N SER A 3 5.86 -32.22 37.16
CA SER A 3 6.84 -31.13 37.15
C SER A 3 8.25 -31.73 37.07
N SER A 4 9.15 -31.12 36.31
CA SER A 4 10.58 -31.47 36.34
C SER A 4 11.42 -30.22 36.58
N THR A 5 12.27 -30.36 37.58
CA THR A 5 13.18 -29.38 38.20
C THR A 5 14.35 -29.01 37.28
N LEU A 6 14.60 -27.71 37.10
CA LEU A 6 15.81 -27.16 36.48
C LEU A 6 16.84 -26.79 37.55
N SER A 7 18.08 -27.24 37.39
CA SER A 7 19.29 -26.77 38.10
C SER A 7 20.23 -26.03 37.12
N PRO A 8 21.10 -25.12 37.59
CA PRO A 8 21.73 -24.10 36.76
C PRO A 8 23.08 -24.54 36.15
N ALA A 9 23.35 -24.10 34.92
CA ALA A 9 24.63 -24.26 34.22
C ALA A 9 25.37 -22.92 34.11
N THR A 10 26.64 -22.93 34.51
CA THR A 10 27.62 -21.82 34.45
C THR A 10 28.24 -21.71 33.05
N PRO A 11 28.60 -20.50 32.55
CA PRO A 11 28.96 -20.29 31.15
C PRO A 11 30.47 -20.33 30.92
N SER A 12 30.91 -20.97 29.83
CA SER A 12 32.19 -20.67 29.18
C SER A 12 32.24 -21.30 27.79
N GLN A 13 33.03 -20.70 26.91
CA GLN A 13 33.39 -21.11 25.53
C GLN A 13 32.66 -20.33 24.42
N LEU A 14 33.26 -19.20 24.03
CA LEU A 14 33.04 -18.54 22.74
C LEU A 14 34.39 -18.40 22.04
N CYS A 15 34.32 -18.57 20.71
CA CYS A 15 35.23 -18.11 19.67
C CYS A 15 36.46 -18.97 19.31
N ALA A 16 36.23 -19.86 18.33
CA ALA A 16 37.17 -20.09 17.24
C ALA A 16 36.68 -19.32 16.01
N SER A 17 37.51 -18.43 15.44
CA SER A 17 37.38 -18.05 14.03
C SER A 17 38.73 -17.62 13.47
N ARG A 18 39.11 -18.31 12.40
CA ARG A 18 40.28 -18.09 11.54
C ARG A 18 40.08 -16.82 10.73
N SER A 19 41.14 -16.03 10.58
CA SER A 19 41.53 -15.35 9.32
C SER A 19 42.84 -14.60 9.54
N ALA A 20 43.91 -15.10 8.91
CA ALA A 20 45.25 -14.51 8.93
C ALA A 20 45.40 -13.55 7.76
N LEU A 21 45.65 -12.26 8.02
CA LEU A 21 46.11 -11.31 7.01
C LEU A 21 47.02 -10.25 7.66
N PHE A 22 48.27 -10.24 7.17
CA PHE A 22 49.30 -9.19 7.22
C PHE A 22 49.98 -8.81 8.55
N CYS A 23 51.28 -9.15 8.65
CA CYS A 23 52.29 -8.26 9.22
C CYS A 23 53.68 -8.54 8.60
N PRO A 24 54.41 -7.55 8.06
CA PRO A 24 55.70 -7.76 7.41
C PRO A 24 56.85 -7.56 8.41
N SER A 25 57.77 -8.52 8.50
CA SER A 25 59.03 -8.34 9.23
C SER A 25 60.19 -8.96 8.47
N GLN A 26 61.03 -8.11 7.89
CA GLN A 26 62.43 -8.44 7.67
C GLN A 26 63.07 -8.68 9.03
N ALA A 27 63.59 -9.88 9.27
CA ALA A 27 64.54 -10.13 10.35
C ALA A 27 65.52 -11.22 9.92
N LEU A 28 66.79 -10.84 9.94
CA LEU A 28 67.98 -11.58 9.53
C LEU A 28 68.05 -12.99 10.12
N LEU A 29 68.23 -13.98 9.24
CA LEU A 29 68.54 -15.37 9.57
C LEU A 29 69.90 -15.47 10.28
N ARG A 30 69.89 -15.71 11.60
CA ARG A 30 71.06 -16.25 12.32
C ARG A 30 70.77 -17.70 12.71
N LYS A 31 71.38 -18.65 12.00
CA LYS A 31 71.33 -20.09 12.32
C LYS A 31 71.88 -20.35 13.74
N PRO A 32 71.17 -21.07 14.62
CA PRO A 32 71.78 -21.59 15.84
C PRO A 32 72.52 -22.91 15.57
N LYS A 33 73.73 -23.01 16.11
CA LYS A 33 74.53 -24.24 16.19
C LYS A 33 73.84 -25.23 17.13
N ASN A 34 73.76 -26.48 16.68
CA ASN A 34 73.24 -27.63 17.41
C ASN A 34 74.22 -28.04 18.53
N THR A 35 73.76 -27.95 19.79
CA THR A 35 74.40 -28.63 20.93
C THR A 35 73.29 -29.30 21.72
N GLN A 36 73.25 -30.64 21.67
CA GLN A 36 72.46 -31.45 22.59
C GLN A 36 73.02 -31.33 24.01
N MET A 37 72.16 -31.22 25.01
CA MET A 37 72.28 -31.91 26.31
C MET A 37 71.11 -31.53 27.23
N GLY A 38 70.55 -32.54 27.91
CA GLY A 38 69.91 -32.37 29.22
C GLY A 38 68.39 -32.27 29.20
N ALA A 39 67.73 -33.39 29.49
CA ALA A 39 66.34 -33.42 29.91
C ALA A 39 66.11 -32.54 31.15
N LYS A 40 65.17 -31.59 31.04
CA LYS A 40 64.34 -31.05 32.12
C LYS A 40 63.12 -30.44 31.47
N GLY A 41 61.92 -30.93 31.80
CA GLY A 41 60.66 -30.36 31.31
C GLY A 41 60.61 -28.87 31.61
N LYS A 42 60.82 -28.04 30.59
CA LYS A 42 60.61 -26.60 30.67
C LYS A 42 59.17 -26.35 30.23
N GLU A 43 58.35 -25.99 31.21
CA GLU A 43 57.02 -25.44 31.01
C GLU A 43 57.13 -24.22 30.07
N VAL A 44 56.68 -24.39 28.83
CA VAL A 44 56.63 -23.29 27.85
C VAL A 44 55.35 -22.52 28.11
N LYS A 45 55.44 -21.38 28.80
CA LYS A 45 54.32 -20.45 28.95
C LYS A 45 54.02 -19.79 27.60
N ILE A 46 52.89 -20.15 27.01
CA ILE A 46 52.32 -19.43 25.87
C ILE A 46 51.71 -18.14 26.40
N SER A 47 52.38 -17.01 26.16
CA SER A 47 51.84 -15.68 26.44
C SER A 47 51.04 -15.22 25.23
N CYS A 48 49.72 -15.22 25.35
CA CYS A 48 48.84 -14.54 24.40
C CYS A 48 49.00 -13.02 24.62
N GLN A 49 49.82 -12.35 23.81
CA GLN A 49 49.82 -10.89 23.74
C GLN A 49 48.63 -10.44 22.90
N ALA A 50 47.45 -10.37 23.51
CA ALA A 50 46.53 -9.31 23.13
C ALA A 50 47.08 -8.03 23.76
N THR A 51 47.27 -6.96 22.98
CA THR A 51 47.57 -5.64 23.53
C THR A 51 46.53 -5.32 24.60
N SER A 52 46.92 -5.43 25.87
CA SER A 52 46.00 -5.31 26.99
C SER A 52 45.51 -3.87 27.06
N ILE A 53 44.22 -3.66 26.79
CA ILE A 53 43.58 -2.36 26.95
C ILE A 53 43.46 -2.11 28.46
N PRO A 54 43.95 -0.97 28.98
CA PRO A 54 43.86 -0.67 30.40
C PRO A 54 42.39 -0.55 30.83
N ALA A 55 42.09 -0.92 32.08
CA ALA A 55 40.71 -1.08 32.58
C ALA A 55 39.90 0.23 32.61
N ASP A 56 40.56 1.37 32.59
CA ASP A 56 39.98 2.72 32.49
C ASP A 56 39.46 3.05 31.08
N ARG A 57 39.89 2.30 30.05
CA ARG A 57 39.50 2.47 28.65
C ARG A 57 38.36 1.54 28.22
N VAL A 58 37.48 1.17 29.16
CA VAL A 58 36.25 0.41 28.84
C VAL A 58 35.06 1.37 28.79
N PRO A 59 34.31 1.45 27.67
CA PRO A 59 33.12 2.29 27.60
C PRO A 59 32.08 1.86 28.63
N ASP A 60 31.60 2.83 29.39
CA ASP A 60 30.50 2.70 30.35
C ASP A 60 29.15 2.46 29.65
N MET A 61 28.13 2.14 30.43
CA MET A 61 26.79 1.87 29.88
C MET A 61 26.18 3.11 29.20
N GLY A 62 26.53 4.32 29.64
CA GLY A 62 26.11 5.58 29.00
C GLY A 62 26.62 5.67 27.56
N LYS A 63 27.93 5.53 27.34
CA LYS A 63 28.53 5.58 25.99
C LYS A 63 28.02 4.47 25.08
N ARG A 64 27.77 3.26 25.63
CA ARG A 64 27.18 2.15 24.86
C ARG A 64 25.75 2.44 24.40
N LYS A 65 24.90 3.02 25.26
CA LYS A 65 23.54 3.43 24.88
C LYS A 65 23.55 4.54 23.83
N THR A 66 24.43 5.53 23.97
CA THR A 66 24.58 6.60 22.98
C THR A 66 25.04 6.08 21.62
N MET A 67 26.03 5.18 21.59
CA MET A 67 26.49 4.56 20.34
C MET A 67 25.41 3.66 19.71
N ASN A 68 24.65 2.90 20.50
CA ASN A 68 23.54 2.09 19.99
C ASN A 68 22.43 2.95 19.40
N LEU A 69 22.08 4.08 20.03
CA LEU A 69 21.07 5.00 19.52
C LEU A 69 21.50 5.63 18.18
N LEU A 70 22.77 6.05 18.09
CA LEU A 70 23.33 6.60 16.86
C LEU A 70 23.35 5.57 15.73
N LEU A 71 23.71 4.31 16.04
CA LEU A 71 23.70 3.21 15.08
C LEU A 71 22.29 2.90 14.57
N LEU A 72 21.29 2.86 15.45
CA LEU A 72 19.89 2.67 15.07
C LEU A 72 19.37 3.80 14.18
N GLY A 73 19.72 5.06 14.49
CA GLY A 73 19.39 6.20 13.62
C GLY A 73 20.05 6.11 12.25
N ALA A 74 21.35 5.77 12.21
CA ALA A 74 22.13 5.69 10.98
C ALA A 74 21.68 4.55 10.04
N ILE A 75 21.17 3.44 10.58
CA ILE A 75 20.61 2.33 9.78
C ILE A 75 19.12 2.57 9.49
N GLY A 76 18.39 3.21 10.42
CA GLY A 76 16.96 3.51 10.28
C GLY A 76 16.66 4.46 9.11
N LEU A 77 17.48 5.49 8.89
CA LEU A 77 17.26 6.44 7.79
C LEU A 77 17.37 5.82 6.38
N PRO A 78 18.44 5.07 6.01
CA PRO A 78 18.53 4.44 4.69
C PRO A 78 17.46 3.36 4.49
N THR A 79 17.13 2.60 5.54
CA THR A 79 16.05 1.59 5.44
C THR A 79 14.69 2.23 5.24
N ALA A 80 14.36 3.32 5.96
CA ALA A 80 13.11 4.05 5.76
C ALA A 80 13.04 4.73 4.38
N THR A 81 14.13 5.32 3.92
CA THR A 81 14.18 6.00 2.60
C THR A 81 14.06 5.02 1.44
N MET A 82 14.55 3.78 1.56
CA MET A 82 14.29 2.73 0.56
C MET A 82 12.90 2.12 0.69
N LEU A 83 12.37 2.00 1.91
CA LEU A 83 11.05 1.43 2.14
C LEU A 83 9.92 2.37 1.69
N TYR A 84 10.09 3.68 1.84
CA TYR A 84 9.08 4.68 1.48
C TYR A 84 8.63 4.61 0.01
N PRO A 85 9.51 4.66 -1.01
CA PRO A 85 9.08 4.54 -2.40
C PRO A 85 8.52 3.14 -2.70
N TYR A 86 9.01 2.10 -2.02
CA TYR A 86 8.50 0.74 -2.19
C TYR A 86 7.06 0.61 -1.68
N THR A 87 6.72 1.21 -0.54
CA THR A 87 5.33 1.19 -0.04
C THR A 87 4.43 2.13 -0.83
N TYR A 88 4.96 3.29 -1.27
CA TYR A 88 4.22 4.23 -2.10
C TYR A 88 3.88 3.66 -3.49
N PHE A 89 4.71 2.77 -4.04
CA PHE A 89 4.44 2.08 -5.29
C PHE A 89 3.13 1.29 -5.29
N PHE A 90 2.68 0.78 -4.13
CA PHE A 90 1.40 0.08 -4.01
C PHE A 90 0.20 1.01 -3.88
N VAL A 91 0.42 2.32 -3.72
CA VAL A 91 -0.64 3.31 -3.73
C VAL A 91 -0.91 3.67 -5.20
N PRO A 92 -2.07 3.31 -5.76
CA PRO A 92 -2.37 3.61 -7.16
C PRO A 92 -2.34 5.13 -7.39
N PRO A 93 -1.70 5.62 -8.47
CA PRO A 93 -1.70 7.04 -8.78
C PRO A 93 -3.13 7.48 -9.02
N GLY A 94 -3.54 8.58 -8.39
CA GLY A 94 -4.84 9.19 -8.67
C GLY A 94 -4.90 9.62 -10.12
N THR A 95 -5.94 9.21 -10.85
CA THR A 95 -6.21 9.74 -12.19
C THR A 95 -6.52 11.23 -12.05
N GLY A 96 -5.75 12.09 -12.72
CA GLY A 96 -5.85 13.55 -12.62
C GLY A 96 -7.29 14.04 -12.73
N GLY A 97 -7.87 14.44 -11.60
CA GLY A 97 -9.21 15.00 -11.53
C GLY A 97 -9.15 16.48 -11.87
N ALA A 98 -9.26 16.82 -13.15
CA ALA A 98 -9.61 18.18 -13.55
C ALA A 98 -10.98 18.48 -12.93
N GLY A 99 -11.08 19.56 -12.16
CA GLY A 99 -12.19 19.89 -11.25
C GLY A 99 -13.54 20.20 -11.92
N GLY A 100 -13.88 19.59 -13.05
CA GLY A 100 -15.13 19.81 -13.77
C GLY A 100 -15.49 18.62 -14.64
N GLY A 101 -16.33 17.73 -14.13
CA GLY A 101 -17.04 16.72 -14.92
C GLY A 101 -16.16 15.59 -15.50
N VAL A 102 -16.71 14.38 -15.53
CA VAL A 102 -16.19 13.30 -16.38
C VAL A 102 -17.28 13.06 -17.43
N VAL A 103 -16.88 12.98 -18.70
CA VAL A 103 -17.80 12.71 -19.81
C VAL A 103 -18.44 11.35 -19.58
N ALA A 104 -19.77 11.28 -19.71
CA ALA A 104 -20.49 10.03 -19.58
C ALA A 104 -20.22 9.14 -20.79
N LYS A 105 -19.94 7.86 -20.54
CA LYS A 105 -19.68 6.89 -21.60
C LYS A 105 -20.77 5.84 -21.69
N ASP A 106 -20.96 5.27 -22.87
CA ASP A 106 -21.87 4.15 -23.09
C ASP A 106 -21.25 2.83 -22.60
N ALA A 107 -21.97 1.71 -22.79
CA ALA A 107 -21.46 0.38 -22.44
C ALA A 107 -20.25 -0.07 -23.27
N LEU A 108 -20.00 0.56 -24.42
CA LEU A 108 -18.89 0.27 -25.32
C LEU A 108 -17.67 1.17 -25.04
N GLY A 109 -17.82 2.16 -24.15
CA GLY A 109 -16.78 3.12 -23.81
C GLY A 109 -16.71 4.34 -24.72
N ASN A 110 -17.67 4.53 -25.62
CA ASN A 110 -17.81 5.74 -26.44
C ASN A 110 -18.45 6.87 -25.62
N ASP A 111 -18.16 8.12 -25.99
CA ASP A 111 -18.74 9.28 -25.35
C ASP A 111 -20.22 9.47 -25.76
N VAL A 112 -21.08 9.77 -24.78
CA VAL A 112 -22.53 9.94 -25.01
C VAL A 112 -22.85 11.38 -25.36
N PHE A 113 -23.36 11.61 -26.58
CA PHE A 113 -23.88 12.89 -27.01
C PHE A 113 -25.37 13.00 -26.72
N ALA A 114 -25.80 14.13 -26.14
CA ALA A 114 -27.18 14.31 -25.72
C ALA A 114 -28.18 14.31 -26.89
N ASP A 115 -27.83 14.91 -28.02
CA ASP A 115 -28.72 14.98 -29.19
C ASP A 115 -28.98 13.62 -29.81
N GLU A 116 -27.99 12.73 -29.79
CA GLU A 116 -28.13 11.36 -30.24
C GLU A 116 -28.90 10.53 -29.20
N TRP A 117 -28.60 10.73 -27.93
CA TRP A 117 -29.27 10.05 -26.83
C TRP A 117 -30.78 10.29 -26.80
N LEU A 118 -31.21 11.54 -27.01
CA LEU A 118 -32.62 11.92 -27.06
C LEU A 118 -33.37 11.41 -28.30
N LYS A 119 -32.66 10.97 -29.35
CA LYS A 119 -33.26 10.29 -30.50
C LYS A 119 -33.51 8.81 -30.22
N ALA A 120 -32.61 8.18 -29.45
CA ALA A 120 -32.68 6.76 -29.12
C ALA A 120 -33.62 6.45 -27.94
N HIS A 121 -33.78 7.39 -26.99
CA HIS A 121 -34.56 7.19 -25.77
C HIS A 121 -35.76 8.13 -25.70
N GLY A 122 -36.92 7.58 -25.34
CA GLY A 122 -38.17 8.31 -25.19
C GLY A 122 -38.31 9.03 -23.84
N PRO A 123 -39.39 9.82 -23.67
CA PRO A 123 -39.65 10.53 -22.42
C PRO A 123 -39.94 9.55 -21.28
N GLY A 124 -39.25 9.71 -20.15
CA GLY A 124 -39.35 8.85 -18.98
C GLY A 124 -38.41 7.64 -18.98
N ASP A 125 -37.61 7.47 -20.04
CA ASP A 125 -36.60 6.40 -20.09
C ASP A 125 -35.45 6.67 -19.11
N ARG A 126 -34.95 5.58 -18.53
CA ARG A 126 -33.86 5.57 -17.57
C ARG A 126 -32.86 4.50 -17.96
N THR A 127 -31.76 4.94 -18.55
CA THR A 127 -30.73 4.03 -19.08
C THR A 127 -29.38 4.30 -18.45
N LEU A 128 -28.60 3.23 -18.34
CA LEU A 128 -27.31 3.22 -17.65
C LEU A 128 -26.22 3.78 -18.57
N THR A 129 -25.37 4.62 -17.99
CA THR A 129 -24.14 5.12 -18.58
C THR A 129 -23.02 5.03 -17.56
N GLN A 130 -21.78 5.01 -18.02
CA GLN A 130 -20.62 5.11 -17.16
C GLN A 130 -20.43 6.57 -16.74
N GLY A 131 -20.61 6.83 -15.44
CA GLY A 131 -20.51 8.16 -14.84
C GLY A 131 -19.16 8.43 -14.18
N LEU A 132 -19.18 9.17 -13.05
CA LEU A 132 -17.96 9.50 -12.32
C LEU A 132 -17.23 8.25 -11.85
N LYS A 133 -15.90 8.24 -11.94
CA LYS A 133 -15.06 7.13 -11.43
C LYS A 133 -15.39 5.76 -12.05
N GLY A 134 -16.17 5.74 -13.14
CA GLY A 134 -16.61 4.51 -13.77
C GLY A 134 -17.89 3.90 -13.19
N ASP A 135 -18.54 4.56 -12.23
CA ASP A 135 -19.75 4.03 -11.62
C ASP A 135 -20.95 4.08 -12.59
N PRO A 136 -21.81 3.04 -12.63
CA PRO A 136 -23.00 3.05 -13.46
C PRO A 136 -24.00 4.10 -12.95
N THR A 137 -24.32 5.07 -13.80
CA THR A 137 -25.21 6.20 -13.50
C THR A 137 -26.36 6.22 -14.49
N TYR A 138 -27.59 6.33 -13.99
CA TYR A 138 -28.77 6.53 -14.81
C TYR A 138 -28.86 7.95 -15.32
N LEU A 139 -29.07 8.08 -16.64
CA LEU A 139 -29.57 9.29 -17.26
C LEU A 139 -31.09 9.21 -17.34
N VAL A 140 -31.77 10.24 -16.84
CA VAL A 140 -33.23 10.33 -16.82
C VAL A 140 -33.66 11.30 -17.91
N VAL A 141 -34.50 10.84 -18.82
CA VAL A 141 -35.14 11.69 -19.82
C VAL A 141 -36.47 12.18 -19.24
N GLU A 142 -36.64 13.50 -19.13
CA GLU A 142 -37.88 14.11 -18.67
C GLU A 142 -38.97 14.05 -19.76
N LYS A 143 -40.20 14.39 -19.36
CA LYS A 143 -41.37 14.38 -20.27
C LYS A 143 -41.23 15.39 -21.41
N ASP A 144 -40.47 16.44 -21.19
CA ASP A 144 -40.24 17.54 -22.15
C ASP A 144 -39.19 17.17 -23.21
N LYS A 145 -38.78 15.89 -23.30
CA LYS A 145 -37.69 15.38 -24.15
C LYS A 145 -36.35 16.06 -23.88
N THR A 146 -36.15 16.46 -22.64
CA THR A 146 -34.90 17.01 -22.13
C THR A 146 -34.26 16.01 -21.16
N LEU A 147 -32.94 16.08 -20.99
CA LEU A 147 -32.28 15.34 -19.92
C LEU A 147 -32.48 16.06 -18.59
N ALA A 148 -32.75 15.31 -17.53
CA ALA A 148 -32.80 15.85 -16.18
C ALA A 148 -31.44 16.45 -15.78
N THR A 149 -31.46 17.48 -14.94
CA THR A 149 -30.24 18.14 -14.41
C THR A 149 -29.44 17.26 -13.44
N PHE A 150 -29.97 16.09 -13.09
CA PHE A 150 -29.34 15.11 -12.22
C PHE A 150 -29.36 13.72 -12.88
N GLY A 151 -28.31 12.96 -12.61
CA GLY A 151 -28.23 11.52 -12.82
C GLY A 151 -28.30 10.78 -11.49
N ILE A 152 -28.75 9.53 -11.53
CA ILE A 152 -28.93 8.70 -10.33
C ILE A 152 -27.87 7.59 -10.34
N ASN A 153 -27.05 7.49 -9.30
CA ASN A 153 -26.10 6.37 -9.20
C ASN A 153 -26.88 5.05 -9.04
N ALA A 154 -26.57 4.06 -9.87
CA ALA A 154 -27.22 2.75 -9.85
C ALA A 154 -26.66 1.81 -8.77
N VAL A 155 -25.59 2.19 -8.09
CA VAL A 155 -24.94 1.38 -7.05
C VAL A 155 -25.78 1.40 -5.76
N CYS A 156 -26.20 0.21 -5.34
CA CYS A 156 -26.96 0.01 -4.11
C CYS A 156 -26.13 0.35 -2.88
N THR A 157 -26.65 1.18 -1.98
CA THR A 157 -25.98 1.58 -0.73
C THR A 157 -25.87 0.48 0.33
N HIS A 158 -26.44 -0.70 0.08
CA HIS A 158 -26.30 -1.86 0.96
C HIS A 158 -24.93 -2.55 0.79
N LEU A 159 -24.68 -3.10 -0.41
CA LEU A 159 -23.48 -3.90 -0.73
C LEU A 159 -22.92 -3.61 -2.13
N GLY A 160 -23.46 -2.63 -2.85
CA GLY A 160 -22.95 -2.21 -4.16
C GLY A 160 -23.53 -2.92 -5.39
N CYS A 161 -24.59 -3.72 -5.27
CA CYS A 161 -25.29 -4.29 -6.44
C CYS A 161 -25.83 -3.17 -7.36
N VAL A 162 -25.84 -3.38 -8.68
CA VAL A 162 -26.50 -2.48 -9.63
C VAL A 162 -28.01 -2.66 -9.51
N VAL A 163 -28.73 -1.56 -9.26
CA VAL A 163 -30.18 -1.56 -9.06
C VAL A 163 -30.89 -1.25 -10.38
N PRO A 164 -31.65 -2.19 -10.97
CA PRO A 164 -32.44 -1.95 -12.16
C PRO A 164 -33.65 -1.05 -11.86
N TRP A 165 -34.04 -0.25 -12.85
CA TRP A 165 -35.31 0.48 -12.83
C TRP A 165 -36.47 -0.45 -13.17
N ASN A 166 -37.51 -0.48 -12.32
CA ASN A 166 -38.77 -1.13 -12.63
C ASN A 166 -39.79 -0.08 -13.08
N ALA A 167 -40.07 -0.05 -14.39
CA ALA A 167 -41.04 0.87 -14.99
C ALA A 167 -42.49 0.58 -14.58
N ALA A 168 -42.83 -0.65 -14.18
CA ALA A 168 -44.20 -0.99 -13.79
C ALA A 168 -44.60 -0.35 -12.45
N GLU A 169 -43.66 -0.24 -11.51
CA GLU A 169 -43.92 0.31 -10.17
C GLU A 169 -43.31 1.70 -9.97
N ASN A 170 -42.63 2.25 -10.97
CA ASN A 170 -41.88 3.52 -10.90
C ASN A 170 -40.89 3.57 -9.72
N LYS A 171 -40.19 2.46 -9.49
CA LYS A 171 -39.24 2.29 -8.38
C LYS A 171 -37.99 1.56 -8.85
N PHE A 172 -36.88 1.82 -8.18
CA PHE A 172 -35.67 1.02 -8.33
C PHE A 172 -35.74 -0.15 -7.34
N ILE A 173 -35.67 -1.39 -7.84
CA ILE A 173 -35.78 -2.59 -7.02
C ILE A 173 -34.49 -3.39 -7.13
N CYS A 174 -33.77 -3.51 -6.03
CA CYS A 174 -32.51 -4.23 -5.98
C CYS A 174 -32.77 -5.74 -6.02
N PRO A 175 -32.25 -6.49 -7.02
CA PRO A 175 -32.50 -7.93 -7.16
C PRO A 175 -31.80 -8.75 -6.07
N CYS A 176 -30.79 -8.18 -5.40
CA CYS A 176 -30.01 -8.90 -4.39
C CYS A 176 -30.80 -9.13 -3.09
N HIS A 177 -31.41 -8.09 -2.53
CA HIS A 177 -32.08 -8.14 -1.22
C HIS A 177 -33.40 -7.37 -1.17
N GLY A 178 -33.92 -6.93 -2.32
CA GLY A 178 -35.21 -6.24 -2.41
C GLY A 178 -35.25 -4.82 -1.87
N SER A 179 -34.09 -4.13 -1.74
CA SER A 179 -34.09 -2.69 -1.43
C SER A 179 -34.85 -1.92 -2.51
N GLN A 180 -35.80 -1.10 -2.10
CA GLN A 180 -36.62 -0.28 -2.97
C GLN A 180 -36.27 1.19 -2.80
N TYR A 181 -36.02 1.86 -3.92
CA TYR A 181 -35.83 3.31 -3.96
C TYR A 181 -36.92 3.95 -4.82
N ASN A 182 -37.30 5.17 -4.47
CA ASN A 182 -38.23 5.95 -5.29
C ASN A 182 -37.55 6.43 -6.58
N ASP A 183 -38.34 7.06 -7.44
CA ASP A 183 -37.92 7.73 -8.67
C ASP A 183 -36.77 8.74 -8.50
N GLN A 184 -36.63 9.34 -7.31
CA GLN A 184 -35.57 10.29 -6.95
C GLN A 184 -34.40 9.65 -6.17
N GLY A 185 -34.38 8.33 -6.01
CA GLY A 185 -33.31 7.61 -5.31
C GLY A 185 -33.38 7.60 -3.77
N ARG A 186 -34.46 8.08 -3.16
CA ARG A 186 -34.71 7.92 -1.72
C ARG A 186 -35.11 6.49 -1.39
N VAL A 187 -34.61 5.97 -0.28
CA VAL A 187 -34.98 4.65 0.23
C VAL A 187 -36.45 4.65 0.63
N VAL A 188 -37.21 3.70 0.11
CA VAL A 188 -38.61 3.45 0.49
C VAL A 188 -38.70 2.24 1.41
N ARG A 189 -37.95 1.18 1.10
CA ARG A 189 -37.98 -0.09 1.83
C ARG A 189 -36.68 -0.86 1.67
N GLY A 190 -36.39 -1.74 2.63
CA GLY A 190 -35.32 -2.75 2.54
C GLY A 190 -34.13 -2.43 3.44
N PRO A 191 -33.04 -3.22 3.34
CA PRO A 191 -31.87 -3.12 4.22
C PRO A 191 -30.92 -1.96 3.87
N ALA A 192 -31.21 -1.17 2.83
CA ALA A 192 -30.37 -0.06 2.41
C ALA A 192 -30.39 1.06 3.48
N PRO A 193 -29.22 1.45 4.04
CA PRO A 193 -29.18 2.45 5.11
C PRO A 193 -29.32 3.89 4.59
N LEU A 194 -28.94 4.14 3.33
CA LEU A 194 -28.82 5.47 2.74
C LEU A 194 -29.47 5.56 1.37
N VAL A 195 -29.84 6.78 0.98
CA VAL A 195 -30.34 7.11 -0.37
C VAL A 195 -29.27 6.87 -1.43
N ILE A 196 -29.66 6.48 -2.65
CA ILE A 196 -28.70 6.41 -3.76
C ILE A 196 -28.28 7.82 -4.16
N LEU A 197 -26.98 7.95 -4.48
CA LEU A 197 -26.37 9.25 -4.71
C LEU A 197 -26.93 9.90 -5.97
N LEU A 198 -27.39 11.14 -5.82
CA LEU A 198 -27.70 12.02 -6.94
C LEU A 198 -26.41 12.69 -7.39
N ARG A 199 -26.16 12.65 -8.69
CA ARG A 199 -25.04 13.32 -9.34
C ARG A 199 -25.61 14.45 -10.17
N THR A 200 -25.14 15.68 -9.99
CA THR A 200 -25.48 16.74 -10.93
C THR A 200 -24.87 16.43 -12.30
N PHE A 201 -25.72 16.40 -13.32
CA PHE A 201 -25.28 16.32 -14.70
C PHE A 201 -25.16 17.74 -15.23
N PHE A 202 -23.94 18.14 -15.56
CA PHE A 202 -23.74 19.37 -16.30
C PHE A 202 -23.67 18.99 -17.77
N MET A 203 -24.75 19.29 -18.49
CA MET A 203 -24.76 19.20 -19.94
C MET A 203 -23.77 20.25 -20.44
N LEU A 204 -22.54 19.84 -20.71
CA LEU A 204 -21.61 20.67 -21.47
C LEU A 204 -22.22 20.80 -22.86
N LEU A 205 -22.97 21.88 -23.06
CA LEU A 205 -23.44 22.30 -24.38
C LEU A 205 -22.21 22.42 -25.27
N GLY A 206 -22.03 21.43 -26.17
CA GLY A 206 -21.15 21.46 -27.32
C GLY A 206 -19.75 22.05 -27.11
N GLN A 207 -18.78 21.20 -26.75
CA GLN A 207 -17.54 21.23 -27.50
C GLN A 207 -17.64 20.11 -28.55
N ALA A 208 -18.13 20.46 -29.73
CA ALA A 208 -17.71 19.77 -30.92
C ALA A 208 -16.18 19.86 -30.94
N ALA A 209 -15.49 18.76 -30.67
CA ALA A 209 -14.07 18.63 -30.94
C ALA A 209 -13.90 18.60 -32.47
N SER A 210 -14.00 19.76 -33.11
CA SER A 210 -13.45 19.97 -34.44
C SER A 210 -11.93 20.07 -34.29
N THR A 211 -11.26 18.92 -34.15
CA THR A 211 -9.83 18.81 -34.42
C THR A 211 -9.65 18.53 -35.90
N ASP A 212 -9.81 19.58 -36.70
CA ASP A 212 -9.27 19.72 -38.05
C ASP A 212 -8.45 21.00 -38.06
N LEU A 213 -7.14 20.87 -37.81
CA LEU A 213 -6.01 21.63 -38.36
C LEU A 213 -4.69 21.18 -37.72
#